data_AF-L7FF74-F1
#
_entry.id   AF-L7FF74-F1
#
_cell.length_a   1.000
_cell.length_b   1.000
_cell.length_c   1.000
_cell.angle_alpha   90.00
_cell.angle_beta   90.00
_cell.angle_gamma   90.00
#
_symmetry.space_group_name_H-M   'P 1'
#
loop_
_entity.id
_entity.type
_entity.pdbx_description
1 polymer ?
#
loop_
_entity_poly.entity_id
_entity_poly.type
_entity_poly.pdbx_seq_one_letter_code
_entity_poly.pdbx_strand_id
1 'polypeptide(L)' 'MSPKRGDDVAPPPIGKEWRLRFATNDAAKGWGDLCSEAPGNTRRCYEALRTDPL' A
#
# COMPACT_ATOMS: atom_id res chain seq x y z
N MET A 1 1.96 8.05 13.76
CA MET A 1 3.06 7.08 13.58
C MET A 1 3.27 6.88 12.09
N SER A 2 4.53 6.89 11.63
CA SER A 2 4.84 6.55 10.24
C SER A 2 4.82 5.03 10.05
N PRO A 3 4.29 4.51 8.95
CA PRO A 3 4.29 3.06 8.67
C PRO A 3 5.73 2.53 8.55
N LYS A 4 5.91 1.26 8.91
CA LYS A 4 7.20 0.55 8.85
C LYS A 4 7.06 -0.84 8.22
N ARG A 5 8.19 -1.53 8.05
CA ARG A 5 8.24 -2.93 7.62
C ARG A 5 7.29 -3.79 8.45
N GLY A 6 6.48 -4.58 7.76
CA GLY A 6 5.53 -5.52 8.34
C GLY A 6 4.18 -4.90 8.70
N ASP A 7 4.05 -3.58 8.72
CA ASP A 7 2.77 -2.92 8.90
C ASP A 7 1.90 -3.11 7.65
N ASP A 8 0.58 -2.99 7.86
CA ASP A 8 -0.39 -3.04 6.77
C ASP A 8 -0.37 -1.76 5.95
N VAL A 9 -0.50 -1.90 4.63
CA VAL A 9 -0.79 -0.77 3.75
C VAL A 9 -2.27 -0.45 3.92
N ALA A 10 -2.57 0.68 4.55
CA ALA A 10 -3.96 1.11 4.75
C ALA A 10 -4.66 1.42 3.42
N PRO A 11 -6.00 1.25 3.34
CA PRO A 11 -6.89 0.70 4.37
C PRO A 11 -6.78 -0.83 4.55
N PRO A 12 -7.38 -1.40 5.62
CA PRO A 12 -7.51 -2.86 5.75
C PRO A 12 -8.31 -3.48 4.59
N PRO A 13 -7.99 -4.73 4.17
CA PRO A 13 -8.76 -5.42 3.14
C PRO A 13 -10.18 -5.75 3.62
N ILE A 14 -11.13 -5.78 2.69
CA ILE A 14 -12.51 -6.23 2.90
C ILE A 14 -12.87 -7.40 1.98
N GLY A 15 -13.71 -8.31 2.46
CA GLY A 15 -14.20 -9.43 1.66
C GLY A 15 -13.08 -10.38 1.20
N LYS A 16 -12.83 -10.40 -0.12
CA LYS A 16 -11.85 -11.30 -0.78
C LYS A 16 -10.56 -10.59 -1.20
N GLU A 17 -10.36 -9.36 -0.77
CA GLU A 17 -9.19 -8.58 -1.12
C GLU A 17 -7.92 -9.09 -0.43
N TRP A 18 -6.78 -8.93 -1.10
CA TRP A 18 -5.50 -9.29 -0.56
C TRP A 18 -5.04 -8.28 0.50
N ARG A 19 -4.48 -8.81 1.61
CA ARG A 19 -3.83 -8.01 2.64
C ARG A 19 -2.45 -7.57 2.17
N LEU A 20 -2.26 -6.26 2.00
CA LEU A 20 -0.97 -5.69 1.61
C LEU A 20 -0.14 -5.31 2.85
N ARG A 21 1.15 -5.65 2.83
CA ARG A 21 2.10 -5.36 3.91
C ARG A 21 3.41 -4.84 3.34
N PHE A 22 4.06 -3.93 4.05
CA PHE A 22 5.36 -3.41 3.63
C PHE A 22 6.47 -4.45 3.86
N ALA A 23 7.13 -4.88 2.78
CA ALA A 23 8.26 -5.80 2.87
C ALA A 23 9.51 -5.17 3.52
N THR A 24 9.69 -3.85 3.36
CA THR A 24 10.84 -3.07 3.85
C THR A 24 10.39 -1.72 4.41
N ASN A 25 11.26 -1.07 5.20
CA ASN A 25 11.02 0.30 5.67
C ASN A 25 11.05 1.32 4.53
N ASP A 26 11.92 1.11 3.54
CA ASP A 26 12.02 1.98 2.36
C ASP A 26 10.73 1.94 1.54
N ALA A 27 10.10 0.78 1.39
CA ALA A 27 8.80 0.67 0.76
C ALA A 27 7.73 1.44 1.53
N ALA A 28 7.73 1.38 2.87
CA ALA A 28 6.79 2.12 3.70
C ALA A 28 6.96 3.65 3.57
N LYS A 29 8.20 4.12 3.56
CA LYS A 29 8.52 5.54 3.34
C LYS A 29 8.13 5.99 1.93
N GLY A 30 8.61 5.28 0.91
CA GLY A 30 8.36 5.61 -0.49
C GLY A 30 6.88 5.57 -0.85
N TRP A 31 6.09 4.70 -0.21
CA TRP A 31 4.63 4.72 -0.37
C TRP A 31 4.00 6.02 0.13
N GLY A 32 4.47 6.56 1.26
CA GLY A 32 4.03 7.87 1.75
C GLY A 32 4.39 9.00 0.78
N ASP A 33 5.61 8.99 0.24
CA ASP A 33 6.05 9.95 -0.76
C ASP A 33 5.19 9.87 -2.03
N LEU A 34 4.89 8.66 -2.52
CA LEU A 34 4.00 8.43 -3.67
C LEU A 34 2.55 8.89 -3.42
N CYS A 35 2.04 8.74 -2.19
CA CYS A 35 0.73 9.26 -1.81
C CYS A 35 0.68 10.79 -1.87
N SER A 36 1.79 11.47 -1.54
CA SER A 36 1.91 12.94 -1.61
C SER A 36 2.03 13.43 -3.05
N GLU A 37 2.96 12.86 -3.81
CA GLU A 37 3.32 13.35 -5.16
C GLU A 37 2.36 12.88 -6.25
N ALA A 38 1.80 11.66 -6.13
CA ALA A 38 1.01 11.04 -7.19
C ALA A 38 -0.23 10.26 -6.65
N PRO A 39 -1.11 10.90 -5.85
CA PRO A 39 -2.18 10.22 -5.11
C PRO A 39 -3.09 9.35 -6.00
N GLY A 40 -3.45 9.81 -7.20
CA GLY A 40 -4.31 9.06 -8.12
C GLY A 40 -3.66 7.79 -8.66
N ASN A 41 -2.37 7.84 -8.99
CA ASN A 41 -1.64 6.67 -9.49
C ASN A 41 -1.38 5.67 -8.37
N THR A 42 -1.02 6.16 -7.19
CA THR A 42 -0.82 5.36 -5.99
C THR A 42 -2.10 4.64 -5.59
N ARG A 43 -3.26 5.32 -5.67
CA ARG A 43 -4.57 4.69 -5.42
C ARG A 43 -4.87 3.58 -6.43
N ARG A 44 -4.62 3.78 -7.73
CA ARG A 44 -4.83 2.73 -8.75
C ARG A 44 -3.93 1.52 -8.54
N CYS A 45 -2.66 1.76 -8.19
CA CYS A 45 -1.71 0.70 -7.85
C CYS A 45 -2.19 -0.11 -6.64
N TYR A 46 -2.61 0.57 -5.56
CA TYR A 46 -3.18 -0.07 -4.37
C TYR A 46 -4.39 -0.95 -4.69
N GLU A 47 -5.33 -0.45 -5.49
CA GLU A 47 -6.51 -1.21 -5.91
C GLU A 47 -6.13 -2.44 -6.76
N ALA A 48 -5.20 -2.30 -7.70
CA ALA A 48 -4.75 -3.42 -8.52
C ALA A 48 -4.12 -4.53 -7.67
N LEU A 49 -3.20 -4.17 -6.77
CA LEU A 49 -2.50 -5.10 -5.89
C LEU A 49 -3.45 -5.88 -4.97
N ARG A 50 -4.56 -5.26 -4.53
CA ARG A 50 -5.50 -5.91 -3.61
C ARG A 50 -6.59 -6.73 -4.31
N THR A 51 -6.84 -6.51 -5.61
CA THR A 51 -7.84 -7.27 -6.37
C THR A 51 -7.25 -8.45 -7.13
N ASP A 52 -6.08 -8.27 -7.74
CA ASP A 52 -5.46 -9.27 -8.62
C ASP A 52 -3.93 -9.10 -8.62
N PRO A 53 -3.25 -9.51 -7.54
CA PRO A 53 -1.80 -9.48 -7.49
C PRO A 53 -1.23 -10.55 -8.44
N LEU A 54 -0.49 -10.07 -9.45
CA LEU A 54 0.26 -10.92 -10.40
C LEU A 54 1.35 -11.75 -9.71
#